data_AF-A0AAV0U6I7-F1
#
_entry.id   AF-A0AAV0U6I7-F1
#
_cell.length_a   1.000
_cell.length_b   1.000
_cell.length_c   1.000
_cell.angle_alpha   90.00
_cell.angle_beta   90.00
_cell.angle_gamma   90.00
#
_symmetry.space_group_name_H-M   'P 1'
#
loop_
_entity.id
_entity.type
_entity.pdbx_description
1 polymer ?
#
loop_
_entity_poly.entity_id
_entity_poly.type
_entity_poly.pdbx_seq_one_letter_code
_entity_poly.pdbx_strand_id
1 'polypeptide(L)'
;MQAATVEEESQVVDEVDNLKKDPRDFALWKAAKTHNGLVWSLPWGVGRPGWHIECSAMTHHVLGDKLDVHTGGVDLQFPHHNNEIAQCEAHNCGCGHDGEWCKHFVHFGHLYIRGRKMSKSLKNFIGNKELTQLGIQVEDLAPGQSVVKFLALAEREAALEDID
;
A
#
# COMPACT_ATOMS: atom_id res chain seq x y z
N MET A 1 -30.66 -6.77 -27.93
CA MET A 1 -30.31 -5.40 -27.50
C MET A 1 -29.49 -5.54 -26.23
N GLN A 2 -28.25 -5.02 -26.28
CA GLN A 2 -27.28 -4.68 -25.21
C GLN A 2 -27.09 -5.65 -24.03
N ALA A 3 -25.94 -6.33 -23.89
CA ALA A 3 -24.56 -5.86 -23.67
C ALA A 3 -24.19 -6.08 -22.19
N ALA A 4 -23.55 -7.20 -21.91
CA ALA A 4 -22.77 -7.39 -20.70
C ALA A 4 -21.31 -7.06 -21.06
N THR A 5 -20.85 -5.88 -20.65
CA THR A 5 -19.45 -5.48 -20.73
C THR A 5 -18.69 -6.22 -19.65
N VAL A 6 -17.83 -7.15 -20.06
CA VAL A 6 -16.75 -7.69 -19.23
C VAL A 6 -15.80 -6.53 -18.95
N GLU A 7 -15.57 -6.24 -17.67
CA GLU A 7 -14.62 -5.24 -17.23
C GLU A 7 -13.23 -5.64 -17.72
N GLU A 8 -12.66 -4.75 -18.51
CA GLU A 8 -11.33 -4.82 -19.10
C GLU A 8 -10.31 -4.64 -17.95
N GLU A 9 -9.94 -5.73 -17.28
CA GLU A 9 -8.64 -5.79 -16.61
C GLU A 9 -7.60 -5.53 -17.70
N SER A 10 -7.04 -4.33 -17.70
CA SER A 10 -5.99 -3.94 -18.63
C SER A 10 -4.80 -4.87 -18.43
N GLN A 11 -4.78 -5.95 -19.21
CA GLN A 11 -3.64 -6.82 -19.42
C GLN A 11 -2.56 -6.02 -20.14
N VAL A 12 -1.85 -5.19 -19.38
CA VAL A 12 -0.46 -4.89 -19.72
C VAL A 12 0.33 -6.09 -19.24
N VAL A 13 0.41 -7.12 -20.07
CA VAL A 13 1.42 -8.15 -19.93
C VAL A 13 2.75 -7.45 -20.24
N ASP A 14 3.30 -6.77 -19.23
CA ASP A 14 4.62 -6.16 -19.29
C ASP A 14 5.60 -7.26 -19.73
N GLU A 15 6.52 -6.99 -20.68
CA GLU A 15 7.60 -7.90 -21.09
C GLU A 15 8.41 -8.51 -19.91
N VAL A 16 8.26 -7.91 -18.73
CA VAL A 16 8.78 -8.34 -17.43
C VAL A 16 8.27 -9.73 -17.01
N ASP A 17 7.06 -10.14 -17.41
CA ASP A 17 6.49 -11.43 -16.96
C ASP A 17 7.22 -12.64 -17.59
N ASN A 18 7.81 -12.45 -18.77
CA ASN A 18 8.64 -13.48 -19.42
C ASN A 18 10.02 -13.67 -18.77
N LEU A 19 10.42 -12.80 -17.83
CA LEU A 19 11.69 -12.90 -17.10
C LEU A 19 11.56 -13.68 -15.78
N LYS A 20 10.34 -13.89 -15.30
CA LYS A 20 10.07 -14.58 -14.05
C LYS A 20 10.16 -16.09 -14.25
N LYS A 21 10.62 -16.80 -13.22
CA LYS A 21 10.58 -18.27 -13.21
C LYS A 21 9.20 -18.76 -12.80
N ASP A 22 8.56 -18.04 -11.89
CA ASP A 22 7.20 -18.28 -11.42
C ASP A 22 6.37 -16.99 -11.49
N PRO A 23 5.09 -17.03 -11.90
CA PRO A 23 4.23 -15.84 -11.93
C PRO A 23 4.15 -15.09 -10.59
N ARG A 24 4.37 -15.78 -9.47
CA ARG A 24 4.38 -15.21 -8.11
C ARG A 24 5.67 -14.47 -7.76
N ASP A 25 6.71 -14.56 -8.61
CA ASP A 25 7.96 -13.85 -8.39
C ASP A 25 7.74 -12.34 -8.41
N PHE A 26 8.36 -11.64 -7.45
CA PHE A 26 8.33 -10.18 -7.36
C PHE A 26 9.74 -9.59 -7.40
N ALA A 27 9.86 -8.41 -8.00
CA ALA A 27 11.15 -7.78 -8.23
C ALA A 27 11.73 -7.17 -6.94
N LEU A 28 12.96 -7.56 -6.59
CA LEU A 28 13.79 -6.89 -5.56
C LEU A 28 14.47 -5.63 -6.14
N TRP A 29 14.91 -5.71 -7.39
CA TRP A 29 15.55 -4.62 -8.12
C TRP A 29 14.87 -4.47 -9.48
N LYS A 30 14.50 -3.24 -9.84
CA LYS A 30 13.91 -2.92 -11.15
C LYS A 30 14.92 -2.16 -11.98
N ALA A 31 15.34 -2.74 -13.10
CA ALA A 31 16.21 -2.06 -14.05
C ALA A 31 15.61 -0.73 -14.52
N ALA A 32 16.46 0.27 -14.73
CA ALA A 32 16.03 1.58 -15.20
C ALA A 32 15.48 1.49 -16.63
N LYS A 33 14.23 1.88 -16.85
CA LYS A 33 13.67 2.01 -18.22
C LYS A 33 14.26 3.21 -18.96
N THR A 34 14.61 4.28 -18.24
CA THR A 34 15.27 5.49 -18.77
C THR A 34 16.24 6.05 -17.73
N HIS A 35 17.23 6.84 -18.17
CA HIS A 35 18.24 7.44 -17.29
C HIS A 35 17.75 8.67 -16.52
N ASN A 36 16.52 9.13 -16.78
CA ASN A 36 16.00 10.42 -16.28
C ASN A 36 15.19 10.29 -14.96
N GLY A 37 15.22 9.12 -14.31
CA GLY A 37 14.57 8.89 -13.01
C GLY A 37 15.58 8.75 -11.86
N LEU A 38 15.08 8.62 -10.63
CA LEU A 38 15.91 8.26 -9.48
C LEU A 38 16.42 6.82 -9.68
N VAL A 39 17.72 6.70 -9.95
CA VAL A 39 18.40 5.43 -10.23
C VAL A 39 19.75 5.37 -9.50
N TRP A 40 20.16 4.16 -9.15
CA TRP A 40 21.44 3.87 -8.53
C TRP A 40 22.18 2.79 -9.34
N SER A 41 23.51 2.85 -9.30
CA SER A 41 24.37 1.84 -9.92
C SER A 41 24.71 0.76 -8.90
N LEU A 42 24.44 -0.50 -9.24
CA LEU A 42 24.76 -1.68 -8.44
C LEU A 42 25.40 -2.77 -9.33
N PRO A 43 26.04 -3.81 -8.77
CA PRO A 43 26.74 -4.85 -9.55
C PRO A 43 25.88 -5.58 -10.59
N TRP A 44 24.58 -5.67 -10.35
CA TRP A 44 23.57 -6.27 -11.24
C TRP A 44 22.84 -5.26 -12.14
N GLY A 45 23.35 -4.03 -12.25
CA GLY A 45 22.88 -3.02 -13.20
C GLY A 45 22.24 -1.79 -12.57
N VAL A 46 22.08 -0.75 -13.40
CA VAL A 46 21.47 0.52 -13.01
C VAL A 46 19.96 0.36 -12.88
N GLY A 47 19.41 0.80 -11.76
CA GLY A 47 17.99 0.63 -11.48
C GLY A 47 17.55 1.27 -10.18
N ARG A 48 16.46 0.76 -9.63
CA ARG A 48 15.87 1.22 -8.37
C ARG A 48 15.34 0.04 -7.58
N PRO A 49 15.20 0.16 -6.25
CA PRO A 49 14.59 -0.89 -5.45
C PRO A 49 13.14 -1.16 -5.87
N GLY A 50 12.71 -2.39 -5.63
CA GLY A 50 11.31 -2.77 -5.65
C GLY A 50 10.58 -2.27 -4.41
N TRP A 51 9.28 -2.01 -4.54
CA TRP A 51 8.46 -1.45 -3.46
C TRP A 51 8.58 -2.20 -2.12
N HIS A 52 8.59 -3.54 -2.15
CA HIS A 52 8.63 -4.36 -0.92
C HIS A 52 10.00 -4.33 -0.23
N ILE A 53 11.10 -4.35 -1.01
CA ILE A 53 12.45 -4.45 -0.44
C ILE A 53 12.85 -3.17 0.32
N GLU A 54 12.23 -2.05 -0.01
CA GLU A 54 12.44 -0.77 0.69
C GLU A 54 12.04 -0.91 2.17
N CYS A 55 10.82 -1.38 2.45
CA CYS A 55 10.31 -1.56 3.81
C CYS A 55 11.12 -2.62 4.58
N SER A 56 11.41 -3.76 3.95
CA SER A 56 12.22 -4.82 4.56
C SER A 56 13.61 -4.32 4.97
N ALA A 57 14.33 -3.66 4.05
CA ALA A 57 15.68 -3.17 4.30
C ALA A 57 15.71 -2.08 5.38
N MET A 58 14.77 -1.14 5.33
CA MET A 58 14.68 -0.08 6.34
C MET A 58 14.31 -0.62 7.72
N THR A 59 13.31 -1.50 7.78
CA THR A 59 12.86 -2.09 9.06
C THR A 59 13.99 -2.88 9.70
N HIS A 60 14.69 -3.71 8.92
CA HIS A 60 15.84 -4.44 9.42
C HIS A 60 16.96 -3.51 9.88
N HIS A 61 17.27 -2.46 9.12
CA HIS A 61 18.32 -1.50 9.49
C HIS A 61 18.02 -0.78 10.82
N VAL A 62 16.75 -0.44 11.08
CA VAL A 62 16.34 0.35 12.24
C VAL A 62 16.00 -0.51 13.46
N LEU A 63 15.30 -1.63 13.26
CA LEU A 63 14.74 -2.47 14.34
C LEU A 63 15.49 -3.80 14.51
N GLY A 64 16.33 -4.19 13.56
CA GLY A 64 17.06 -5.46 13.56
C GLY A 64 16.24 -6.62 12.96
N ASP A 65 16.63 -7.84 13.32
CA ASP A 65 16.12 -9.08 12.72
C ASP A 65 14.66 -9.38 13.05
N LYS A 66 14.13 -8.81 14.15
CA LYS A 66 12.78 -9.08 14.65
C LYS A 66 12.06 -7.81 15.04
N LEU A 67 10.73 -7.80 14.87
CA LEU A 67 9.86 -6.78 15.43
C LEU A 67 8.61 -7.37 16.07
N ASP A 68 8.03 -6.63 17.02
CA ASP A 68 6.82 -7.06 17.71
C ASP A 68 5.55 -6.72 16.93
N VAL A 69 5.47 -5.53 16.31
CA VAL A 69 4.26 -5.03 15.64
C VAL A 69 4.60 -4.35 14.32
N HIS A 70 4.07 -4.87 13.21
CA HIS A 70 4.07 -4.23 11.90
C HIS A 70 2.65 -3.75 11.53
N THR A 71 2.50 -2.58 10.93
CA THR A 71 1.17 -1.99 10.68
C THR A 71 1.02 -1.45 9.27
N GLY A 72 -0.21 -1.42 8.76
CA GLY A 72 -0.52 -0.82 7.46
C GLY A 72 -2.00 -0.78 7.13
N GLY A 73 -2.36 -0.21 5.98
CA GLY A 73 -3.71 -0.37 5.43
C GLY A 73 -3.98 -1.83 5.06
N VAL A 74 -5.23 -2.28 5.07
CA VAL A 74 -5.61 -3.66 4.73
C VAL A 74 -5.20 -4.05 3.30
N ASP A 75 -5.10 -3.08 2.39
CA ASP A 75 -4.54 -3.26 1.05
C ASP A 75 -3.05 -3.62 1.03
N LEU A 76 -2.30 -3.32 2.09
CA LEU A 76 -0.90 -3.69 2.21
C LEU A 76 -0.71 -5.13 2.69
N GLN A 77 -1.75 -5.79 3.21
CA GLN A 77 -1.65 -7.19 3.64
C GLN A 77 -1.12 -8.09 2.51
N PHE A 78 -1.67 -7.92 1.31
CA PHE A 78 -1.22 -8.62 0.11
C PHE A 78 -1.17 -7.66 -1.10
N PRO A 79 -0.08 -7.67 -1.88
CA PRO A 79 1.11 -8.52 -1.74
C PRO A 79 2.19 -7.92 -0.82
N HIS A 80 1.99 -6.70 -0.29
CA HIS A 80 3.09 -5.93 0.29
C HIS A 80 3.74 -6.57 1.53
N HIS A 81 3.00 -6.69 2.64
CA HIS A 81 3.52 -7.29 3.87
C HIS A 81 3.87 -8.77 3.67
N ASN A 82 3.12 -9.49 2.84
CA ASN A 82 3.45 -10.88 2.50
C ASN A 82 4.85 -11.01 1.88
N ASN A 83 5.20 -10.09 0.98
CA ASN A 83 6.51 -10.08 0.35
C ASN A 83 7.61 -9.56 1.29
N GLU A 84 7.28 -8.67 2.23
CA GLU A 84 8.21 -8.28 3.29
C GLU A 84 8.56 -9.44 4.22
N ILE A 85 7.55 -10.21 4.67
CA ILE A 85 7.75 -11.45 5.42
C ILE A 85 8.70 -12.37 4.64
N ALA A 86 8.38 -12.65 3.38
CA ALA A 86 9.20 -13.54 2.55
C ALA A 86 10.67 -13.05 2.41
N GLN A 87 10.89 -11.73 2.30
CA GLN A 87 12.23 -11.14 2.20
C GLN A 87 13.00 -11.22 3.53
N CYS A 88 12.37 -10.80 4.62
CA CYS A 88 12.99 -10.71 5.94
C CYS A 88 13.27 -12.09 6.53
N GLU A 89 12.30 -13.01 6.47
CA GLU A 89 12.50 -14.37 7.00
C GLU A 89 13.57 -15.13 6.20
N ALA A 90 13.59 -14.96 4.86
CA ALA A 90 14.65 -15.55 4.02
C ALA A 90 16.03 -14.97 4.35
N HIS A 91 16.12 -13.66 4.61
CA HIS A 91 17.37 -13.01 5.03
C HIS A 91 17.85 -13.57 6.39
N ASN A 92 16.97 -13.60 7.39
CA ASN A 92 17.28 -14.10 8.73
C ASN A 92 17.78 -15.55 8.68
N CYS A 93 17.06 -16.41 7.97
CA CYS A 93 17.46 -17.81 7.78
C CYS A 93 18.84 -17.91 7.11
N GLY A 94 19.10 -17.10 6.09
CA GLY A 94 20.38 -17.07 5.38
C GLY A 94 21.55 -16.58 6.24
N CYS A 95 21.28 -15.75 7.24
CA CYS A 95 22.25 -15.25 8.22
C CYS A 95 22.40 -16.16 9.45
N GLY A 96 21.65 -17.26 9.55
CA GLY A 96 21.66 -18.15 10.71
C GLY A 96 20.93 -17.60 11.93
N HIS A 97 20.08 -16.59 11.73
CA HIS A 97 19.20 -16.03 12.75
C HIS A 97 17.88 -16.81 12.81
N ASP A 98 17.06 -16.51 13.81
CA ASP A 98 15.70 -17.05 13.90
C ASP A 98 14.86 -16.55 12.71
N GLY A 99 14.18 -17.48 12.05
CA GLY A 99 13.41 -17.21 10.84
C GLY A 99 12.16 -16.38 11.07
N GLU A 100 11.61 -16.32 12.29
CA GLU A 100 10.45 -15.50 12.59
C GLU A 100 10.80 -14.00 12.57
N TRP A 101 10.20 -13.23 11.66
CA TRP A 101 10.45 -11.78 11.55
C TRP A 101 9.53 -10.92 12.41
N CYS A 102 8.22 -11.16 12.39
CA CYS A 102 7.23 -10.29 13.03
C CYS A 102 6.14 -11.09 13.76
N LYS A 103 5.85 -10.73 15.02
CA LYS A 103 4.84 -11.43 15.84
C LYS A 103 3.41 -11.03 15.50
N HIS A 104 3.19 -9.74 15.24
CA HIS A 104 1.85 -9.20 15.08
C HIS A 104 1.75 -8.23 13.91
N PHE A 105 0.77 -8.47 13.04
CA PHE A 105 0.36 -7.51 12.01
C PHE A 105 -0.95 -6.86 12.42
N VAL A 106 -1.00 -5.53 12.34
CA VAL A 106 -2.22 -4.75 12.57
C VAL A 106 -2.59 -4.00 11.30
N HIS A 107 -3.72 -4.37 10.70
CA HIS A 107 -4.22 -3.76 9.48
C HIS A 107 -5.45 -2.89 9.73
N PHE A 108 -5.44 -1.68 9.16
CA PHE A 108 -6.57 -0.75 9.23
C PHE A 108 -7.47 -0.87 8.00
N GLY A 109 -8.78 -0.92 8.20
CA GLY A 109 -9.77 -1.01 7.13
C GLY A 109 -9.76 0.21 6.20
N HIS A 110 -10.40 0.08 5.04
CA HIS A 110 -10.53 1.18 4.10
C HIS A 110 -11.40 2.32 4.66
N LEU A 111 -11.14 3.54 4.18
CA LEU A 111 -12.05 4.66 4.37
C LEU A 111 -13.19 4.59 3.36
N TYR A 112 -14.39 4.98 3.80
CA TYR A 112 -15.59 5.02 2.99
C TYR A 112 -16.20 6.43 3.01
N ILE A 113 -16.72 6.88 1.86
CA ILE A 113 -17.53 8.10 1.71
C ILE A 113 -18.85 7.68 1.07
N ARG A 114 -19.97 8.05 1.70
CA ARG A 114 -21.33 7.72 1.21
C ARG A 114 -21.46 6.23 0.86
N GLY A 115 -20.98 5.37 1.75
CA GLY A 115 -21.01 3.90 1.60
C GLY A 115 -20.05 3.31 0.55
N ARG A 116 -19.24 4.12 -0.14
CA ARG A 116 -18.27 3.65 -1.16
C ARG A 116 -16.84 3.82 -0.68
N LYS A 117 -15.98 2.82 -0.95
CA LYS A 117 -14.54 2.88 -0.67
C LYS A 117 -13.95 4.15 -1.31
N MET A 118 -13.19 4.92 -0.53
CA MET A 118 -12.44 6.05 -1.06
C MET A 118 -11.33 5.53 -1.97
N SER A 119 -11.30 5.99 -3.22
CA SER A 119 -10.24 5.63 -4.18
C SER A 119 -10.09 6.69 -5.27
N LYS A 120 -8.89 6.78 -5.84
CA LYS A 120 -8.61 7.69 -6.96
C LYS A 120 -9.41 7.33 -8.22
N SER A 121 -9.61 6.03 -8.48
CA SER A 121 -10.35 5.55 -9.65
C SER A 121 -11.83 5.91 -9.60
N LEU A 122 -12.45 5.82 -8.42
CA LEU A 122 -13.84 6.26 -8.20
C LEU A 122 -14.00 7.79 -8.13
N LYS A 123 -12.89 8.55 -8.22
CA LYS A 123 -12.85 10.02 -8.13
C LYS A 123 -13.57 10.57 -6.89
N ASN A 124 -13.67 9.78 -5.83
CA ASN A 124 -14.26 10.15 -4.54
C ASN A 124 -13.17 10.36 -3.48
N PHE A 125 -11.93 10.61 -3.90
CA PHE A 125 -10.83 10.90 -2.99
C PHE A 125 -10.94 12.34 -2.48
N ILE A 126 -10.88 12.52 -1.16
CA ILE A 126 -10.84 13.84 -0.52
C ILE A 126 -9.43 14.05 0.03
N GLY A 127 -8.75 15.08 -0.46
CA GLY A 127 -7.41 15.44 0.00
C GLY A 127 -7.43 16.29 1.28
N ASN A 128 -6.29 16.38 1.96
CA ASN A 128 -6.17 17.18 3.19
C ASN A 128 -6.61 18.64 3.03
N LYS A 129 -6.33 19.26 1.88
CA LYS A 129 -6.75 20.65 1.60
C LYS A 129 -8.26 20.81 1.56
N GLU A 130 -8.95 19.83 0.96
CA GLU A 130 -10.41 19.82 0.84
C GLU A 130 -11.05 19.58 2.22
N LEU A 131 -10.47 18.67 3.04
CA LEU A 131 -10.88 18.49 4.43
C LEU A 131 -10.82 19.80 5.24
N THR A 132 -9.72 20.55 5.12
CA THR A 132 -9.57 21.84 5.81
C THR A 132 -10.60 22.87 5.35
N GLN A 133 -10.93 22.90 4.05
CA GLN A 133 -11.95 23.79 3.50
C GLN A 133 -13.36 23.45 4.01
N LEU A 134 -13.62 22.18 4.30
CA LEU A 134 -14.86 21.71 4.96
C LEU A 134 -14.88 22.02 6.47
N GLY A 135 -13.89 22.76 6.99
CA GLY A 135 -13.80 23.14 8.41
C GLY A 135 -13.27 22.04 9.32
N ILE A 136 -12.73 20.94 8.78
CA ILE A 136 -12.13 19.86 9.54
C ILE A 136 -10.62 20.11 9.65
N GLN A 137 -10.12 20.45 10.85
CA GLN A 137 -8.69 20.57 11.07
C GLN A 137 -8.06 19.21 11.39
N VAL A 138 -6.80 19.00 11.00
CA VAL A 138 -6.12 17.72 11.23
C VAL A 138 -5.90 17.47 12.72
N GLU A 139 -5.72 18.54 13.49
CA GLU A 139 -5.55 18.55 14.93
C GLU A 139 -6.83 18.14 15.67
N ASP A 140 -8.00 18.29 15.02
CA ASP A 140 -9.29 17.83 15.53
C ASP A 140 -9.50 16.31 15.38
N LEU A 141 -8.54 15.62 14.73
CA LEU A 141 -8.51 14.19 14.47
C LEU A 141 -7.48 13.53 15.39
N ALA A 142 -7.86 13.27 16.64
CA ALA A 142 -7.01 12.51 17.56
C ALA A 142 -6.68 11.10 17.00
N PRO A 143 -5.55 10.48 17.38
CA PRO A 143 -5.23 9.10 17.03
C PRO A 143 -6.41 8.17 17.39
N GLY A 144 -6.97 7.48 16.38
CA GLY A 144 -8.15 6.63 16.54
C GLY A 144 -9.51 7.33 16.38
N GLN A 145 -9.58 8.66 16.42
CA GLN A 145 -10.81 9.43 16.12
C GLN A 145 -10.90 9.89 14.67
N SER A 146 -9.79 9.92 13.93
CA SER A 146 -9.74 10.36 12.53
C SER A 146 -10.72 9.61 11.62
N VAL A 147 -10.81 8.28 11.77
CA VAL A 147 -11.73 7.44 10.99
C VAL A 147 -13.19 7.64 11.43
N VAL A 148 -13.43 7.73 12.74
CA VAL A 148 -14.79 7.84 13.31
C VAL A 148 -15.41 9.21 13.04
N LYS A 149 -14.65 10.30 13.12
CA LYS A 149 -15.13 11.66 12.85
C LYS A 149 -15.34 11.89 11.36
N PHE A 150 -14.49 11.31 10.51
CA PHE A 150 -14.67 11.31 9.05
C PHE A 150 -15.93 10.53 8.63
N LEU A 151 -16.16 9.33 9.19
CA LEU A 151 -17.39 8.56 8.98
C LEU A 151 -18.64 9.29 9.51
N ALA A 152 -18.59 9.80 10.73
CA ALA A 152 -19.71 10.50 11.34
C ALA A 152 -20.12 11.78 10.60
N LEU A 153 -19.19 12.46 9.91
CA LEU A 153 -19.49 13.64 9.09
C LEU A 153 -19.92 13.28 7.67
N ALA A 154 -19.34 12.25 7.06
CA ALA A 154 -19.81 11.72 5.77
C ALA A 154 -21.27 11.22 5.85
N GLU A 155 -21.69 10.74 7.03
CA GLU A 155 -23.09 10.39 7.31
C GLU A 155 -23.95 11.63 7.62
N ARG A 156 -23.40 12.68 8.25
CA ARG A 156 -24.13 13.90 8.62
C ARG A 156 -24.52 14.77 7.42
N GLU A 157 -23.72 14.78 6.34
CA GLU A 157 -24.11 15.47 5.10
C GLU A 157 -25.16 14.70 4.30
N ALA A 158 -25.17 13.36 4.37
CA ALA A 158 -26.22 12.55 3.73
C ALA A 158 -27.61 12.82 4.33
N ALA A 159 -27.69 13.18 5.62
CA ALA A 159 -28.95 13.55 6.27
C ALA A 159 -29.48 14.95 5.91
N LEU A 160 -28.68 15.79 5.23
CA LEU A 160 -29.04 17.16 4.88
C LEU A 160 -29.38 17.34 3.38
N GLU A 161 -29.04 16.37 2.51
CA GLU A 161 -29.42 16.39 1.09
C GLU A 161 -30.78 15.67 0.81
N ASP A 162 -31.37 15.00 1.80
CA ASP A 162 -32.72 14.38 1.72
C ASP A 162 -33.85 15.27 2.28
N ILE A 163 -33.57 16.57 2.50
CA ILE A 163 -34.55 17.58 2.90
C ILE A 163 -34.64 18.65 1.80
N ASP A 164 -35.28 18.30 0.68
CA ASP A 164 -36.10 19.19 -0.16
C ASP A 164 -37.02 18.37 -1.07
#